data_AF-A0A2E6QBR7-F1
#
_entry.id   AF-A0A2E6QBR7-F1
#
_cell.length_a   1.000
_cell.length_b   1.000
_cell.length_c   1.000
_cell.angle_alpha   90.00
_cell.angle_beta   90.00
_cell.angle_gamma   90.00
#
_symmetry.space_group_name_H-M   'P 1'
#
loop_
_entity.id
_entity.type
_entity.pdbx_description
1 polymer ?
#
loop_
_entity_poly.entity_id
_entity_poly.type
_entity_poly.pdbx_seq_one_letter_code
_entity_poly.pdbx_strand_id
1 'polypeptide(L)'
;MPENKMTAEELQDRIRQAPFHQWLDLNVTEVTEEDITVSIGWREEFVVNAERGYTHGGILATVIDVAADYALAVKLGRPLPTIDMRVDYHRPAMQGELTAKARVVKLGGSFCTAEAEIFDAAGKLLASGRGVYFSG
;
A
#
# COMPACT_ATOMS: atom_id res chain seq x y z
N MET A 1 -10.46 -12.29 -12.16
CA MET A 1 -9.59 -11.12 -12.39
C MET A 1 -8.78 -11.38 -13.65
N PRO A 2 -8.34 -10.36 -14.42
CA PRO A 2 -7.39 -10.55 -15.51
C PRO A 2 -6.01 -10.99 -14.98
N GLU A 3 -5.18 -11.54 -15.86
CA GLU A 3 -3.79 -11.87 -15.55
C GLU A 3 -2.98 -10.60 -15.24
N ASN A 4 -1.90 -10.77 -14.47
CA ASN A 4 -0.95 -9.71 -14.21
C ASN A 4 -0.26 -9.24 -15.50
N LYS A 5 -0.12 -7.92 -15.66
CA LYS A 5 0.59 -7.27 -16.76
C LYS A 5 2.03 -6.85 -16.42
N MET A 6 2.43 -7.03 -15.17
CA MET A 6 3.76 -6.73 -14.67
C MET A 6 4.22 -7.84 -13.73
N THR A 7 5.49 -8.18 -13.81
CA THR A 7 6.20 -9.00 -12.84
C THR A 7 6.43 -8.22 -11.53
N ALA A 8 6.85 -8.92 -10.47
CA ALA A 8 7.24 -8.27 -9.21
C ALA A 8 8.41 -7.28 -9.41
N GLU A 9 9.37 -7.61 -10.26
CA GLU A 9 10.52 -6.76 -10.58
C GLU A 9 10.10 -5.48 -11.32
N GLU A 10 9.26 -5.58 -12.35
CA GLU A 10 8.74 -4.41 -13.06
C GLU A 10 7.88 -3.50 -12.17
N LEU A 11 7.09 -4.11 -11.27
CA LEU A 11 6.29 -3.36 -10.30
C LEU A 11 7.19 -2.66 -9.27
N GLN A 12 8.27 -3.31 -8.83
CA GLN A 12 9.29 -2.75 -7.95
C GLN A 12 10.04 -1.57 -8.59
N ASP A 13 10.41 -1.69 -9.85
CA ASP A 13 11.07 -0.61 -10.57
C ASP A 13 10.13 0.59 -10.73
N ARG A 14 8.86 0.34 -11.03
CA ARG A 14 7.84 1.38 -11.14
C ARG A 14 7.59 2.10 -9.83
N ILE A 15 7.39 1.37 -8.72
CA ILE A 15 7.08 1.99 -7.43
C ILE A 15 8.21 2.92 -6.98
N ARG A 16 9.47 2.56 -7.27
CA ARG A 16 10.64 3.38 -6.93
C ARG A 16 10.87 4.58 -7.85
N GLN A 17 10.12 4.76 -8.93
CA GLN A 17 10.27 5.96 -9.78
C GLN A 17 9.91 7.26 -9.04
N ALA A 18 9.00 7.19 -8.08
CA ALA A 18 8.60 8.35 -7.29
C ALA A 18 9.58 8.60 -6.13
N PRO A 19 10.17 9.81 -6.00
CA PRO A 19 11.06 10.14 -4.87
C PRO A 19 10.41 9.93 -3.51
N PHE A 20 9.10 10.17 -3.42
CA PHE A 20 8.35 9.95 -2.18
C PHE A 20 8.25 8.47 -1.80
N HIS A 21 8.11 7.56 -2.77
CA HIS A 21 8.12 6.11 -2.51
C HIS A 21 9.51 5.62 -2.13
N GLN A 22 10.57 6.22 -2.68
CA GLN A 22 11.95 5.95 -2.24
C GLN A 22 12.16 6.41 -0.80
N TRP A 23 11.64 7.59 -0.43
CA TRP A 23 11.70 8.09 0.94
C TRP A 23 10.94 7.20 1.94
N LEU A 24 9.81 6.63 1.52
CA LEU A 24 9.06 5.63 2.29
C LEU A 24 9.76 4.26 2.34
N ASP A 25 10.80 4.02 1.54
CA ASP A 25 11.46 2.72 1.39
C ASP A 25 10.46 1.57 1.09
N LEU A 26 9.67 1.77 0.03
CA LEU A 26 8.68 0.78 -0.43
C LEU A 26 9.34 -0.34 -1.25
N ASN A 27 9.14 -1.57 -0.80
CA ASN A 27 9.72 -2.77 -1.39
C ASN A 27 8.61 -3.78 -1.73
N VAL A 28 8.39 -4.06 -3.01
CA VAL A 28 7.49 -5.13 -3.47
C VAL A 28 8.16 -6.47 -3.16
N THR A 29 7.59 -7.20 -2.20
CA THR A 29 8.15 -8.48 -1.74
C THR A 29 7.46 -9.68 -2.37
N GLU A 30 6.20 -9.53 -2.78
CA GLU A 30 5.42 -10.60 -3.42
C GLU A 30 4.39 -10.01 -4.38
N VAL A 31 4.18 -10.71 -5.49
CA VAL A 31 3.07 -10.46 -6.42
C VAL A 31 2.49 -11.81 -6.79
N THR A 32 1.22 -12.01 -6.47
CA THR A 32 0.43 -13.18 -6.88
C THR A 32 -0.64 -12.76 -7.88
N GLU A 33 -1.44 -13.71 -8.36
CA GLU A 33 -2.60 -13.36 -9.19
C GLU A 33 -3.73 -12.68 -8.40
N GLU A 34 -3.73 -12.79 -7.07
CA GLU A 34 -4.78 -12.28 -6.20
C GLU A 34 -4.40 -10.98 -5.47
N ASP A 35 -3.13 -10.86 -5.07
CA ASP A 35 -2.64 -9.79 -4.21
C ASP A 35 -1.19 -9.38 -4.52
N ILE A 36 -0.78 -8.26 -3.89
CA ILE A 36 0.61 -7.84 -3.77
C ILE A 36 0.96 -7.64 -2.30
N THR A 37 2.23 -7.87 -1.97
CA THR A 37 2.80 -7.54 -0.67
C THR A 37 3.91 -6.51 -0.83
N VAL A 38 3.87 -5.46 -0.02
CA VAL A 38 4.85 -4.38 0.03
C VAL A 38 5.37 -4.22 1.45
N SER A 39 6.68 -4.27 1.67
CA SER A 39 7.30 -3.90 2.93
C SER A 39 7.75 -2.43 2.93
N ILE A 40 7.84 -1.86 4.12
CA ILE A 40 8.21 -0.47 4.36
C ILE A 40 9.39 -0.45 5.34
N GLY A 41 10.50 0.13 4.92
CA GLY A 41 11.63 0.40 5.80
C GLY A 41 11.27 1.45 6.84
N TRP A 42 11.08 1.03 8.09
CA TRP A 42 10.69 1.95 9.15
C TRP A 42 11.80 2.97 9.45
N ARG A 43 11.40 4.22 9.71
CA ARG A 43 12.29 5.33 10.01
C ARG A 43 11.83 6.11 11.24
N GLU A 44 12.78 6.65 11.99
CA GLU A 44 12.51 7.41 13.21
C GLU A 44 11.61 8.62 12.98
N GLU A 45 11.75 9.30 11.84
CA GLU A 45 10.94 10.45 11.46
C GLU A 45 9.45 10.13 11.21
N PHE A 46 9.06 8.86 11.20
CA PHE A 46 7.65 8.49 11.10
C PHE A 46 6.90 8.67 12.44
N VAL A 47 7.60 8.86 13.56
CA VAL A 47 6.99 9.03 14.88
C VAL A 47 6.26 10.37 14.98
N VAL A 48 4.95 10.36 15.27
CA VAL A 48 4.15 11.59 15.50
C VAL A 48 4.19 12.06 16.94
N ASN A 49 4.35 11.13 17.89
CA ASN A 49 4.37 11.43 19.32
C ASN A 49 5.68 10.93 19.91
N ALA A 50 6.59 11.85 20.23
CA ALA A 50 7.92 11.52 20.73
C ALA A 50 7.91 10.75 22.06
N GLU A 51 6.91 10.97 22.93
CA GLU A 51 6.81 10.27 24.21
C GLU A 51 6.30 8.83 24.05
N ARG A 52 5.36 8.62 23.11
CA ARG A 52 4.71 7.31 22.91
C ARG A 52 5.37 6.47 21.82
N GLY A 53 6.10 7.08 20.90
CA GLY A 53 6.92 6.39 19.90
C GLY A 53 6.17 5.71 18.75
N TYR A 54 4.87 5.95 18.56
CA TYR A 54 4.12 5.34 17.46
C TYR A 54 4.17 6.17 16.17
N THR A 55 4.14 5.45 15.06
CA THR A 55 4.09 5.95 13.69
C THR A 55 2.84 6.80 13.45
N HIS A 56 3.01 7.93 12.75
CA HIS A 56 1.92 8.81 12.33
C HIS A 56 0.91 8.04 11.48
N GLY A 57 -0.39 8.15 11.79
CA GLY A 57 -1.45 7.43 11.04
C GLY A 57 -1.44 7.76 9.55
N GLY A 58 -1.10 9.00 9.19
CA GLY A 58 -0.86 9.42 7.81
C GLY A 58 0.16 8.58 7.03
N ILE A 59 1.22 8.04 7.67
CA ILE A 59 2.15 7.11 7.00
C ILE A 59 1.42 5.82 6.64
N LEU A 60 0.63 5.27 7.57
CA LEU A 60 -0.17 4.07 7.31
C LEU A 60 -1.21 4.32 6.21
N ALA A 61 -1.89 5.46 6.24
CA ALA A 61 -2.86 5.85 5.20
C ALA A 61 -2.19 5.95 3.82
N THR A 62 -1.03 6.60 3.73
CA THR A 62 -0.25 6.68 2.49
C THR A 62 0.17 5.31 1.98
N VAL A 63 0.62 4.42 2.86
CA VAL A 63 1.02 3.06 2.49
C VAL A 63 -0.18 2.26 1.98
N ILE A 64 -1.35 2.38 2.63
CA ILE A 64 -2.60 1.76 2.16
C ILE A 64 -2.94 2.26 0.75
N ASP A 65 -2.88 3.57 0.53
CA ASP A 65 -3.20 4.19 -0.76
C ASP A 65 -2.29 3.65 -1.88
N VAL A 66 -0.98 3.70 -1.65
CA VAL A 66 0.01 3.23 -2.64
C VAL A 66 -0.11 1.73 -2.88
N ALA A 67 -0.25 0.91 -1.85
CA ALA A 67 -0.35 -0.55 -2.03
C ALA A 67 -1.64 -0.93 -2.78
N ALA A 68 -2.78 -0.31 -2.45
CA ALA A 68 -4.04 -0.56 -3.13
C ALA A 68 -4.03 -0.07 -4.60
N ASP A 69 -3.44 1.09 -4.88
CA ASP A 69 -3.22 1.55 -6.26
C ASP A 69 -2.30 0.59 -7.02
N TYR A 70 -1.21 0.13 -6.43
CA TYR A 70 -0.28 -0.76 -7.13
C TYR A 70 -0.84 -2.17 -7.34
N ALA A 71 -1.79 -2.62 -6.52
CA ALA A 71 -2.59 -3.82 -6.79
C ALA A 71 -3.48 -3.64 -8.04
N LEU A 72 -3.93 -2.42 -8.34
CA LEU A 72 -4.59 -2.10 -9.62
C LEU A 72 -3.58 -1.98 -10.75
N ALA A 73 -2.43 -1.35 -10.48
CA ALA A 73 -1.39 -1.14 -11.46
C ALA A 73 -0.90 -2.46 -12.05
N VAL A 74 -0.68 -3.50 -11.23
CA VAL A 74 -0.24 -4.82 -11.73
C VAL A 74 -1.24 -5.43 -12.72
N LYS A 75 -2.55 -5.18 -12.56
CA LYS A 75 -3.59 -5.66 -13.48
C LYS A 75 -3.79 -4.77 -14.70
N LEU A 76 -3.58 -3.46 -14.56
CA LEU A 76 -3.91 -2.47 -15.59
C LEU A 76 -2.70 -2.02 -16.42
N GLY A 77 -1.48 -2.25 -15.92
CA GLY A 77 -0.22 -1.80 -16.52
C GLY A 77 0.17 -0.36 -16.17
N ARG A 78 -0.62 0.33 -15.33
CA ARG A 78 -0.38 1.71 -14.88
C ARG A 78 -1.08 2.00 -13.55
N PRO A 79 -0.52 2.87 -12.70
CA PRO A 79 -1.21 3.39 -11.52
C PRO A 79 -2.40 4.27 -11.92
N LEU A 80 -3.34 4.43 -11.00
CA LEU A 80 -4.56 5.21 -11.14
C LEU A 80 -4.60 6.31 -10.08
N PRO A 81 -5.15 7.49 -10.39
CA PRO A 81 -5.34 8.52 -9.37
C PRO A 81 -6.46 8.12 -8.40
N THR A 82 -6.17 8.26 -7.11
CA THR A 82 -7.11 8.03 -6.00
C THR A 82 -8.20 9.12 -5.99
N ILE A 83 -9.46 8.70 -5.90
CA ILE A 83 -10.63 9.58 -5.78
C ILE A 83 -10.96 9.79 -4.30
N ASP A 84 -11.08 8.68 -3.58
CA ASP A 84 -11.34 8.65 -2.15
C ASP A 84 -10.76 7.39 -1.52
N MET A 85 -10.54 7.45 -0.22
CA MET A 85 -10.10 6.31 0.57
C MET A 85 -10.61 6.44 2.01
N ARG A 86 -11.06 5.32 2.58
CA ARG A 86 -11.31 5.18 4.02
C ARG A 86 -10.19 4.36 4.65
N VAL A 87 -9.72 4.78 5.82
CA VAL A 87 -8.76 4.05 6.64
C VAL A 87 -9.35 3.82 8.04
N ASP A 88 -9.27 2.59 8.51
CA ASP A 88 -9.60 2.17 9.87
C ASP A 88 -8.31 1.79 10.59
N TYR A 89 -8.05 2.41 11.74
CA TYR A 89 -6.87 2.15 12.57
C TYR A 89 -7.23 1.20 13.71
N HIS A 90 -6.59 0.04 13.74
CA HIS A 90 -6.89 -1.03 14.68
C HIS A 90 -5.96 -1.03 15.88
N ARG A 91 -4.67 -0.72 15.67
CA ARG A 91 -3.63 -0.74 16.70
C ARG A 91 -2.57 0.34 16.44
N PRO A 92 -1.90 0.88 17.48
CA PRO A 92 -0.73 1.72 17.30
C PRO A 92 0.37 0.96 16.55
N ALA A 93 0.87 1.56 15.47
CA ALA A 93 2.04 1.05 14.76
C ALA A 93 3.29 1.50 15.50
N MET A 94 3.95 0.58 16.19
CA MET A 94 5.20 0.85 16.89
C MET A 94 6.40 0.82 15.93
N GLN A 95 7.58 1.11 16.46
CA GLN A 95 8.85 1.04 15.74
C GLN A 95 9.08 -0.39 15.22
N GLY A 96 9.50 -0.51 13.97
CA GLY A 96 9.79 -1.79 13.32
C GLY A 96 9.14 -1.93 11.95
N GLU A 97 9.50 -3.01 11.26
CA GLU A 97 9.04 -3.26 9.90
C GLU A 97 7.50 -3.33 9.80
N LEU A 98 6.98 -2.75 8.73
CA LEU A 98 5.57 -2.79 8.38
C LEU A 98 5.43 -3.57 7.07
N THR A 99 4.37 -4.36 6.97
CA THR A 99 4.01 -5.09 5.74
C THR A 99 2.59 -4.72 5.34
N ALA A 100 2.43 -4.22 4.12
CA ALA A 100 1.13 -3.96 3.51
C ALA A 100 0.78 -5.08 2.52
N LYS A 101 -0.42 -5.65 2.65
CA LYS A 101 -1.00 -6.58 1.68
C LYS A 101 -2.17 -5.91 1.00
N ALA A 102 -2.20 -5.95 -0.33
CA ALA A 102 -3.22 -5.24 -1.09
C ALA A 102 -3.77 -6.09 -2.23
N ARG A 103 -5.06 -5.91 -2.51
CA ARG A 103 -5.77 -6.66 -3.54
C ARG A 103 -6.83 -5.83 -4.23
N VAL A 104 -7.14 -6.21 -5.46
CA VAL A 104 -8.22 -5.61 -6.23
C VAL A 104 -9.56 -6.13 -5.73
N VAL A 105 -10.48 -5.22 -5.43
CA VAL A 105 -11.88 -5.56 -5.12
C VAL A 105 -12.69 -5.63 -6.41
N LYS A 106 -12.56 -4.62 -7.27
CA LYS A 106 -13.33 -4.49 -8.50
C LYS A 106 -12.58 -3.69 -9.56
N LEU A 107 -12.52 -4.23 -10.77
CA LEU A 107 -12.14 -3.49 -11.98
C LEU A 107 -13.41 -3.02 -12.69
N GLY A 108 -13.62 -1.71 -12.79
CA GLY A 108 -14.74 -1.12 -13.51
C GLY A 108 -14.27 -0.35 -14.75
N GLY A 109 -15.24 0.11 -15.55
CA GLY A 109 -14.97 0.99 -16.69
C GLY A 109 -14.38 2.33 -16.21
N SER A 110 -15.19 3.13 -15.53
CA SER A 110 -14.76 4.46 -15.05
C SER A 110 -14.06 4.46 -13.69
N PHE A 111 -14.37 3.49 -12.83
CA PHE A 111 -13.83 3.42 -11.47
C PHE A 111 -13.43 2.00 -11.08
N CYS A 112 -12.29 1.90 -10.41
CA CYS A 112 -11.80 0.70 -9.75
C CYS A 112 -11.86 0.84 -8.24
N THR A 113 -11.88 -0.30 -7.54
CA THR A 113 -11.79 -0.36 -6.08
C THR A 113 -10.73 -1.37 -5.68
N ALA A 114 -9.89 -1.00 -4.74
CA ALA A 114 -8.88 -1.86 -4.14
C ALA A 114 -8.80 -1.59 -2.64
N GLU A 115 -8.22 -2.54 -1.92
CA GLU A 115 -8.03 -2.44 -0.48
C GLU A 115 -6.65 -2.91 -0.07
N ALA A 116 -6.21 -2.45 1.10
CA ALA A 116 -4.96 -2.86 1.70
C ALA A 116 -5.07 -2.99 3.22
N GLU A 117 -4.27 -3.87 3.78
CA GLU A 117 -4.11 -4.12 5.21
C GLU A 117 -2.63 -4.00 5.59
N ILE A 118 -2.33 -3.36 6.72
CA ILE A 118 -0.97 -3.20 7.25
C ILE A 118 -0.81 -4.05 8.51
N PHE A 119 0.29 -4.79 8.57
CA PHE A 119 0.67 -5.66 9.67
C PHE A 119 2.03 -5.27 10.25
N ASP A 120 2.22 -5.54 11.55
CA ASP A 120 3.55 -5.52 12.17
C ASP A 120 4.33 -6.82 11.89
N ALA A 121 5.60 -6.87 12.31
CA ALA A 121 6.46 -8.05 12.19
C ALA A 121 5.93 -9.30 12.94
N ALA A 122 4.99 -9.14 13.88
CA ALA A 122 4.33 -10.24 14.57
C ALA A 122 3.01 -10.67 13.89
N GLY A 123 2.68 -10.11 12.71
CA GLY A 123 1.48 -10.40 11.95
C GLY A 123 0.21 -9.79 12.52
N LYS A 124 0.30 -8.80 13.44
CA LYS A 124 -0.89 -8.13 13.98
C LYS A 124 -1.35 -7.04 13.04
N LEU A 125 -2.65 -7.03 12.75
CA LEU A 125 -3.29 -5.98 11.95
C LEU A 125 -3.22 -4.62 12.67
N LEU A 126 -2.60 -3.64 12.02
CA LEU A 126 -2.41 -2.27 12.51
C LEU A 126 -3.45 -1.31 11.92
N ALA A 127 -3.65 -1.37 10.61
CA ALA A 127 -4.61 -0.54 9.88
C ALA A 127 -5.13 -1.28 8.65
N SER A 128 -6.33 -0.94 8.19
CA SER A 128 -6.87 -1.40 6.92
C SER A 128 -7.54 -0.24 6.20
N GLY A 129 -7.62 -0.30 4.88
CA GLY A 129 -8.34 0.71 4.14
C GLY A 129 -8.74 0.27 2.75
N ARG A 130 -9.65 1.04 2.18
CA ARG A 130 -10.24 0.79 0.86
C ARG A 130 -10.35 2.10 0.11
N GLY A 131 -9.88 2.09 -1.13
CA GLY A 131 -9.88 3.24 -2.01
C GLY A 131 -10.69 3.03 -3.28
N VAL A 132 -11.17 4.14 -3.84
CA VAL A 132 -11.76 4.23 -5.18
C VAL A 132 -10.78 4.99 -6.08
N TYR A 133 -10.57 4.47 -7.29
CA TYR A 133 -9.55 4.96 -8.21
C TYR A 133 -10.16 5.21 -9.59
N PHE A 134 -9.77 6.29 -10.25
CA PHE A 134 -10.29 6.63 -11.58
C PHE A 134 -9.56 5.85 -12.68
N SER A 135 -10.30 5.02 -13.44
CA SER A 135 -9.73 4.20 -14.53
C SER A 135 -9.95 4.77 -15.93
N GLY A 136 -10.92 5.69 -16.10
CA GLY A 136 -11.31 6.27 -17.39
C GLY A 136 -12.57 5.65 -17.95
#